data_AF-A0A4Q4X1H6-F1
#
_entry.id   AF-A0A4Q4X1H6-F1
#
_cell.length_a   1.000
_cell.length_b   1.000
_cell.length_c   1.000
_cell.angle_alpha   90.00
_cell.angle_beta   90.00
_cell.angle_gamma   90.00
#
_symmetry.space_group_name_H-M   'P 1'
#
loop_
_entity.id
_entity.type
_entity.pdbx_description
1 polymer ?
#
loop_
_entity_poly.entity_id
_entity_poly.type
_entity_poly.pdbx_seq_one_letter_code
_entity_poly.pdbx_strand_id
1 'polypeptide(L)'
;MAPPPSPDLPLGERLLQLVKTLQFAWFAGHLTLLLSLFRYSLSWISFNYYSRLGQFTYRTAFISAALTYGIVVYKTWRARQKVGAKYPGSVVGLLSDENVQYLAMALVWLFSPQYPLALLPYGIYSIFHVATYTRANLIPTIQPAKPAAAGSSPGAKPVNPLAEAIGNFVKTYYDASMSVVSSLEILLWVRLLLAAILFQRRSWILLALYTAFIRARYAQSNHVQTAFGNLEAHVDSIVGAQTTPPAARSVWEGVKNGARQFHAMTDVSKYVNNGSAVPKKTS
;
A
#
# COMPACT_ATOMS: atom_id res chain seq x y z
N MET A 1 10.65 -12.41 -12.40
CA MET A 1 10.88 -11.15 -13.14
C MET A 1 11.43 -11.54 -14.50
N ALA A 2 11.19 -10.76 -15.56
CA ALA A 2 11.87 -11.02 -16.83
C ALA A 2 13.39 -10.82 -16.62
N PRO A 3 14.25 -11.67 -17.20
CA PRO A 3 15.69 -11.45 -17.13
C PRO A 3 16.05 -10.10 -17.79
N PRO A 4 17.11 -9.42 -17.33
CA PRO A 4 17.54 -8.18 -17.97
C PRO A 4 17.88 -8.43 -19.44
N PRO A 5 17.65 -7.45 -20.34
CA PRO A 5 18.03 -7.55 -21.75
C PRO A 5 19.52 -7.88 -21.90
N SER A 6 19.87 -8.63 -22.94
CA SER A 6 21.29 -8.93 -23.23
C SER A 6 22.09 -7.63 -23.35
N PRO A 7 23.28 -7.53 -22.72
CA PRO A 7 24.14 -6.35 -22.79
C PRO A 7 24.61 -6.02 -24.21
N ASP A 8 24.61 -7.03 -25.11
CA ASP A 8 25.11 -6.90 -26.49
C ASP A 8 24.12 -6.18 -27.41
N LEU A 9 22.88 -6.00 -26.98
CA LEU A 9 21.86 -5.33 -27.77
C LEU A 9 22.02 -3.80 -27.71
N PRO A 10 21.73 -3.08 -28.81
CA PRO A 10 21.64 -1.62 -28.80
C PRO A 10 20.67 -1.14 -27.70
N LEU A 11 20.97 0.00 -27.08
CA LEU A 11 20.15 0.55 -25.98
C LEU A 11 18.67 0.65 -26.36
N GLY A 12 18.35 1.08 -27.58
CA GLY A 12 16.99 1.19 -28.08
C GLY A 12 16.22 -0.13 -28.02
N GLU A 13 16.86 -1.25 -28.41
CA GLU A 13 16.24 -2.57 -28.36
C GLU A 13 16.05 -3.08 -26.93
N ARG A 14 17.02 -2.79 -26.04
CA ARG A 14 16.92 -3.14 -24.61
C ARG A 14 15.77 -2.39 -23.94
N LEU A 15 15.62 -1.10 -24.24
CA LEU A 15 14.49 -0.30 -23.77
C LEU A 15 13.16 -0.80 -24.36
N LEU A 16 13.13 -1.13 -25.65
CA LEU A 16 11.94 -1.66 -26.32
C LEU A 16 11.47 -2.97 -25.68
N GLN A 17 12.40 -3.86 -25.31
CA GLN A 17 12.07 -5.09 -24.58
C GLN A 17 11.43 -4.77 -23.22
N LEU A 18 11.95 -3.77 -22.49
CA LEU A 18 11.42 -3.37 -21.20
C LEU A 18 9.98 -2.81 -21.33
N VAL A 19 9.76 -1.89 -22.28
CA VAL A 19 8.47 -1.22 -22.49
C VAL A 19 7.35 -2.19 -22.86
N LYS A 20 7.68 -3.30 -23.54
CA LYS A 20 6.73 -4.36 -23.90
C LYS A 20 6.27 -5.20 -22.70
N THR A 21 6.85 -5.02 -21.51
CA THR A 21 6.48 -5.81 -20.34
C THR A 21 5.32 -5.20 -19.55
N LEU A 22 4.49 -6.07 -18.96
CA LEU A 22 3.49 -5.64 -17.99
C LEU A 22 4.11 -5.02 -16.73
N GLN A 23 5.37 -5.36 -16.40
CA GLN A 23 6.09 -4.76 -15.29
C GLN A 23 6.44 -3.30 -15.56
N PHE A 24 6.75 -2.94 -16.81
CA PHE A 24 6.96 -1.55 -17.19
C PHE A 24 5.67 -0.74 -17.13
N ALA A 25 4.53 -1.29 -17.58
CA ALA A 25 3.23 -0.63 -17.42
C ALA A 25 2.90 -0.36 -15.95
N TRP A 26 3.20 -1.32 -15.07
CA TRP A 26 3.08 -1.16 -13.62
C TRP A 26 4.02 -0.07 -13.07
N PHE A 27 5.27 -0.03 -13.52
CA PHE A 27 6.21 1.05 -13.16
C PHE A 27 5.71 2.43 -13.61
N ALA A 28 5.28 2.53 -14.88
CA ALA A 28 4.76 3.77 -15.44
C ALA A 28 3.54 4.26 -14.67
N GLY A 29 2.63 3.38 -14.27
CA GLY A 29 1.50 3.73 -13.40
C GLY A 29 1.94 4.31 -12.05
N HIS A 30 2.90 3.70 -11.36
CA HIS A 30 3.43 4.28 -10.11
C HIS A 30 4.14 5.62 -10.32
N LEU A 31 4.88 5.78 -11.41
CA LEU A 31 5.50 7.05 -11.76
C LEU A 31 4.45 8.13 -12.04
N THR A 32 3.41 7.83 -12.83
CA THR A 32 2.28 8.73 -13.08
C THR A 32 1.55 9.10 -11.79
N LEU A 33 1.38 8.15 -10.86
CA LEU A 33 0.81 8.42 -9.55
C LEU A 33 1.64 9.45 -8.77
N LEU A 34 2.96 9.28 -8.71
CA LEU A 34 3.85 10.21 -8.01
C LEU A 34 3.83 11.61 -8.64
N LEU A 35 3.86 11.71 -9.97
CA LEU A 35 3.77 12.99 -10.67
C LEU A 35 2.41 13.68 -10.42
N SER A 36 1.34 12.90 -10.44
CA SER A 36 -0.02 13.38 -10.16
C SER A 36 -0.19 13.82 -8.71
N LEU A 37 0.38 13.08 -7.76
CA LEU A 37 0.41 13.43 -6.34
C LEU A 37 1.21 14.72 -6.12
N PHE A 38 2.42 14.81 -6.67
CA PHE A 38 3.23 16.02 -6.58
C PHE A 38 2.46 17.25 -7.09
N ARG A 39 1.87 17.15 -8.29
CA ARG A 39 1.08 18.25 -8.85
C ARG A 39 -0.17 18.55 -8.02
N TYR A 40 -0.87 17.53 -7.50
CA TYR A 40 -2.02 17.73 -6.64
C TYR A 40 -1.65 18.43 -5.33
N SER A 41 -0.49 18.09 -4.74
CA SER A 41 0.02 18.74 -3.53
C SER A 41 0.24 20.24 -3.73
N LEU A 42 0.67 20.69 -4.92
CA LEU A 42 0.76 22.12 -5.23
C LEU A 42 -0.62 22.80 -5.22
N SER A 43 -1.65 22.12 -5.73
CA SER A 43 -3.04 22.60 -5.66
C SER A 43 -3.57 22.59 -4.22
N TRP A 44 -3.13 21.66 -3.38
CA TRP A 44 -3.49 21.63 -1.96
C TRP A 44 -2.86 22.78 -1.18
N ILE A 45 -1.55 23.03 -1.35
CA ILE A 45 -0.79 24.11 -0.69
C ILE A 45 -1.31 25.49 -1.12
N SER A 46 -1.70 25.65 -2.38
CA SER A 46 -2.32 26.88 -2.88
C SER A 46 -3.81 27.02 -2.54
N PHE A 47 -4.37 26.13 -1.73
CA PHE A 47 -5.80 26.06 -1.37
C PHE A 47 -6.75 25.99 -2.58
N ASN A 48 -6.25 25.55 -3.74
CA ASN A 48 -6.97 25.45 -5.01
C ASN A 48 -7.15 23.99 -5.46
N TYR A 49 -7.43 23.11 -4.50
CA TYR A 49 -7.52 21.67 -4.70
C TYR A 49 -8.80 21.21 -5.43
N TYR A 50 -9.80 22.08 -5.56
CA TYR A 50 -10.97 21.85 -6.42
C TYR A 50 -10.86 22.52 -7.81
N SER A 51 -9.70 23.09 -8.18
CA SER A 51 -9.47 23.52 -9.57
C SER A 51 -9.62 22.36 -10.55
N ARG A 52 -9.91 22.67 -11.82
CA ARG A 52 -9.95 21.66 -12.90
C ARG A 52 -8.70 20.80 -12.92
N LEU A 53 -7.53 21.41 -12.76
CA LEU A 53 -6.26 20.72 -12.76
C LEU A 53 -6.03 19.90 -11.47
N GLY A 54 -6.42 20.42 -10.30
CA GLY A 54 -6.38 19.66 -9.04
C GLY A 54 -7.25 18.41 -9.10
N GLN A 55 -8.49 18.54 -9.57
CA GLN A 55 -9.39 17.40 -9.76
C GLN A 55 -8.82 16.42 -10.78
N PHE A 56 -8.29 16.91 -11.91
CA PHE A 56 -7.69 16.06 -12.93
C PHE A 56 -6.53 15.23 -12.37
N THR A 57 -5.59 15.84 -11.64
CA THR A 57 -4.44 15.10 -11.09
C THR A 57 -4.85 14.18 -9.94
N TYR A 58 -5.83 14.56 -9.12
CA TYR A 58 -6.39 13.66 -8.09
C TYR A 58 -6.98 12.38 -8.71
N ARG A 59 -7.84 12.53 -9.73
CA ARG A 59 -8.47 11.39 -10.41
C ARG A 59 -7.44 10.56 -11.16
N THR A 60 -6.47 11.20 -11.82
CA THR A 60 -5.37 10.52 -12.52
C THR A 60 -4.52 9.69 -11.56
N ALA A 61 -4.25 10.18 -10.34
CA ALA A 61 -3.53 9.43 -9.32
C ALA A 61 -4.28 8.14 -8.93
N PHE A 62 -5.60 8.19 -8.72
CA PHE A 62 -6.39 6.99 -8.39
C PHE A 62 -6.63 6.05 -9.57
N ILE A 63 -6.72 6.57 -10.81
CA ILE A 63 -6.68 5.73 -12.02
C ILE A 63 -5.35 4.97 -12.09
N SER A 64 -4.24 5.67 -11.84
CA SER A 64 -2.91 5.07 -11.82
C SER A 64 -2.76 4.02 -10.73
N ALA A 65 -3.29 4.28 -9.53
CA ALA A 65 -3.35 3.31 -8.44
C ALA A 65 -4.19 2.08 -8.81
N ALA A 66 -5.38 2.27 -9.37
CA ALA A 66 -6.25 1.17 -9.79
C ALA A 66 -5.57 0.32 -10.87
N LEU A 67 -4.86 0.95 -11.83
CA LEU A 67 -4.08 0.24 -12.84
C LEU A 67 -2.96 -0.59 -12.20
N THR A 68 -2.16 -0.01 -11.31
CA THR A 68 -1.00 -0.71 -10.73
C THR A 68 -1.42 -1.89 -9.86
N TYR A 69 -2.38 -1.69 -8.96
CA TYR A 69 -2.92 -2.78 -8.15
C TYR A 69 -3.68 -3.81 -9.00
N GLY A 70 -4.42 -3.37 -10.03
CA GLY A 70 -5.07 -4.26 -11.00
C GLY A 70 -4.07 -5.18 -11.70
N ILE A 71 -2.91 -4.66 -12.10
CA ILE A 71 -1.82 -5.47 -12.68
C ILE A 71 -1.31 -6.51 -11.67
N VAL A 72 -1.12 -6.15 -10.40
CA VAL A 72 -0.65 -7.08 -9.36
C VAL A 72 -1.68 -8.18 -9.13
N VAL A 73 -2.95 -7.82 -8.95
CA VAL A 73 -4.06 -8.78 -8.78
C VAL A 73 -4.14 -9.74 -9.97
N TYR A 74 -4.07 -9.22 -11.20
CA TYR A 74 -4.07 -10.04 -12.41
C TYR A 74 -2.90 -11.03 -12.45
N LYS A 75 -1.69 -10.56 -12.12
CA LYS A 75 -0.49 -11.42 -12.09
C LYS A 75 -0.60 -12.51 -11.03
N THR A 76 -1.08 -12.20 -9.83
CA THR A 76 -1.29 -13.16 -8.75
C THR A 76 -2.32 -14.21 -9.15
N TRP A 77 -3.45 -13.79 -9.72
CA TRP A 77 -4.49 -14.69 -10.24
C TRP A 77 -3.95 -15.61 -11.34
N ARG A 78 -3.26 -15.05 -12.35
CA ARG A 78 -2.68 -15.82 -13.46
C ARG A 78 -1.62 -16.80 -12.98
N ALA A 79 -0.79 -16.43 -11.99
CA ALA A 79 0.21 -17.31 -11.41
C ALA A 79 -0.44 -18.52 -10.71
N ARG A 80 -1.51 -18.31 -9.94
CA ARG A 80 -2.27 -19.38 -9.28
C ARG A 80 -2.92 -20.33 -10.29
N GLN A 81 -3.51 -19.80 -11.35
CA GLN A 81 -4.10 -20.62 -12.42
C GLN A 81 -3.07 -21.54 -13.10
N LYS A 82 -1.84 -21.06 -13.33
CA LYS A 82 -0.77 -21.87 -13.93
C LYS A 82 -0.40 -23.11 -13.12
N VAL A 83 -0.56 -23.06 -11.80
CA VAL A 83 -0.24 -24.16 -10.89
C VAL A 83 -1.49 -24.91 -10.41
N GLY A 84 -2.66 -24.64 -11.00
CA GLY A 84 -3.93 -25.26 -10.60
C GLY A 84 -4.41 -24.90 -9.19
N ALA A 85 -3.82 -23.88 -8.55
CA ALA A 85 -4.19 -23.49 -7.20
C ALA A 85 -5.48 -22.66 -7.19
N LYS A 86 -6.46 -23.06 -6.37
CA LYS A 86 -7.66 -22.26 -6.10
C LYS A 86 -7.39 -21.23 -5.01
N TYR A 87 -8.18 -20.16 -4.96
CA TYR A 87 -8.16 -19.23 -3.82
C TYR A 87 -8.74 -19.93 -2.58
N PRO A 88 -8.04 -19.93 -1.44
CA PRO A 88 -8.56 -20.53 -0.21
C PRO A 88 -9.80 -19.76 0.25
N GLY A 89 -10.93 -20.44 0.51
CA GLY A 89 -12.14 -19.77 1.02
C GLY A 89 -12.94 -18.95 0.00
N SER A 90 -12.86 -19.25 -1.31
CA SER A 90 -13.67 -18.60 -2.36
C SER A 90 -13.44 -17.07 -2.42
N VAL A 91 -14.50 -16.26 -2.49
CA VAL A 91 -14.48 -14.79 -2.55
C VAL A 91 -13.82 -14.16 -1.32
N VAL A 92 -13.97 -14.78 -0.14
CA VAL A 92 -13.39 -14.27 1.11
C VAL A 92 -11.86 -14.29 1.06
N GLY A 93 -11.28 -15.35 0.47
CA GLY A 93 -9.84 -15.44 0.25
C GLY A 93 -9.30 -14.35 -0.68
N LEU A 94 -10.05 -13.98 -1.70
CA LEU A 94 -9.66 -12.93 -2.63
C LEU A 94 -9.71 -11.54 -1.96
N LEU A 95 -10.72 -11.28 -1.13
CA LEU A 95 -10.83 -10.04 -0.35
C LEU A 95 -9.80 -9.97 0.80
N SER A 96 -9.20 -11.10 1.17
CA SER A 96 -8.07 -11.14 2.10
C SER A 96 -6.72 -10.84 1.44
N ASP A 97 -6.65 -10.63 0.12
CA ASP A 97 -5.41 -10.17 -0.52
C ASP A 97 -5.28 -8.64 -0.36
N GLU A 98 -4.18 -8.18 0.22
CA GLU A 98 -3.94 -6.75 0.43
C GLU A 98 -3.99 -5.95 -0.88
N ASN A 99 -3.54 -6.53 -2.00
CA ASN A 99 -3.55 -5.83 -3.29
C ASN A 99 -4.98 -5.65 -3.81
N VAL A 100 -5.86 -6.62 -3.53
CA VAL A 100 -7.29 -6.51 -3.87
C VAL A 100 -7.95 -5.46 -2.99
N GLN A 101 -7.60 -5.39 -1.71
CA GLN A 101 -8.12 -4.37 -0.79
C GLN A 101 -7.72 -2.96 -1.24
N TYR A 102 -6.44 -2.75 -1.60
CA TYR A 102 -5.96 -1.49 -2.15
C TYR A 102 -6.56 -1.17 -3.52
N LEU A 103 -6.76 -2.16 -4.40
CA LEU A 103 -7.47 -1.95 -5.67
C LEU A 103 -8.90 -1.46 -5.43
N ALA A 104 -9.65 -2.14 -4.55
CA ALA A 104 -11.01 -1.77 -4.21
C ALA A 104 -11.06 -0.34 -3.64
N MET A 105 -10.16 0.00 -2.73
CA MET A 105 -10.09 1.34 -2.17
C MET A 105 -9.70 2.39 -3.21
N ALA A 106 -8.79 2.10 -4.13
CA ALA A 106 -8.44 3.02 -5.21
C ALA A 106 -9.67 3.38 -6.07
N LEU A 107 -10.53 2.39 -6.37
CA LEU A 107 -11.78 2.61 -7.08
C LEU A 107 -12.78 3.41 -6.25
N VAL A 108 -12.93 3.13 -4.95
CA VAL A 108 -13.79 3.91 -4.05
C VAL A 108 -13.37 5.38 -4.04
N TRP A 109 -12.07 5.65 -3.88
CA TRP A 109 -11.52 7.00 -3.87
C TRP A 109 -11.63 7.71 -5.22
N LEU A 110 -11.56 6.96 -6.33
CA LEU A 110 -11.75 7.49 -7.67
C LEU A 110 -13.14 8.10 -7.87
N PHE A 111 -14.18 7.59 -7.20
CA PHE A 111 -15.56 8.07 -7.34
C PHE A 111 -16.09 8.85 -6.13
N SER A 112 -15.35 8.89 -5.02
CA SER A 112 -15.69 9.68 -3.84
C SER A 112 -15.37 11.18 -4.03
N PRO A 113 -15.86 12.07 -3.13
CA PRO A 113 -15.27 13.39 -2.95
C PRO A 113 -13.75 13.31 -2.71
N GLN A 114 -13.02 14.42 -2.91
CA GLN A 114 -11.57 14.43 -2.77
C GLN A 114 -11.15 14.32 -1.31
N TYR A 115 -10.49 13.22 -0.95
CA TYR A 115 -9.81 13.02 0.34
C TYR A 115 -8.29 12.99 0.09
N PRO A 116 -7.57 14.12 0.20
CA PRO A 116 -6.13 14.20 -0.02
C PRO A 116 -5.33 13.16 0.77
N LEU A 117 -5.72 12.94 2.03
CA LEU A 117 -5.05 12.00 2.93
C LEU A 117 -5.05 10.57 2.37
N ALA A 118 -6.07 10.20 1.58
CA ALA A 118 -6.16 8.89 0.95
C ALA A 118 -5.08 8.64 -0.12
N LEU A 119 -4.44 9.68 -0.67
CA LEU A 119 -3.36 9.53 -1.63
C LEU A 119 -2.03 9.13 -0.98
N LEU A 120 -1.83 9.47 0.29
CA LEU A 120 -0.51 9.37 0.93
C LEU A 120 -0.01 7.92 1.06
N PRO A 121 -0.82 6.94 1.50
CA PRO A 121 -0.39 5.53 1.48
C PRO A 121 0.06 5.05 0.10
N TYR A 122 -0.74 5.32 -0.93
CA TYR A 122 -0.42 4.95 -2.32
C TYR A 122 0.86 5.65 -2.83
N GLY A 123 1.06 6.91 -2.44
CA GLY A 123 2.27 7.66 -2.73
C GLY A 123 3.51 7.00 -2.14
N ILE A 124 3.46 6.63 -0.86
CA ILE A 124 4.58 5.96 -0.16
C ILE A 124 4.91 4.63 -0.85
N TYR A 125 3.92 3.75 -1.10
CA TYR A 125 4.16 2.51 -1.85
C TYR A 125 4.78 2.78 -3.22
N SER A 126 4.28 3.79 -3.94
CA SER A 126 4.78 4.15 -5.27
C SER A 126 6.24 4.58 -5.26
N ILE A 127 6.72 5.28 -4.22
CA ILE A 127 8.14 5.63 -4.06
C ILE A 127 9.00 4.36 -4.02
N PHE A 128 8.65 3.39 -3.17
CA PHE A 128 9.43 2.14 -3.06
C PHE A 128 9.34 1.29 -4.32
N HIS A 129 8.19 1.27 -4.98
CA HIS A 129 8.00 0.55 -6.23
C HIS A 129 8.82 1.14 -7.38
N VAL A 130 8.80 2.47 -7.55
CA VAL A 130 9.63 3.18 -8.53
C VAL A 130 11.12 2.99 -8.22
N ALA A 131 11.53 3.13 -6.96
CA ALA A 131 12.91 2.92 -6.52
C ALA A 131 13.39 1.49 -6.83
N THR A 132 12.65 0.48 -6.39
CA THR A 132 12.99 -0.93 -6.58
C THR A 132 13.02 -1.31 -8.06
N TYR A 133 12.05 -0.82 -8.85
CA TYR A 133 12.02 -1.08 -10.29
C TYR A 133 13.20 -0.43 -11.00
N THR A 134 13.54 0.82 -10.63
CA THR A 134 14.67 1.54 -11.18
C THR A 134 15.96 0.77 -10.93
N ARG A 135 16.18 0.34 -9.69
CA ARG A 135 17.35 -0.46 -9.28
C ARG A 135 17.43 -1.79 -10.01
N ALA A 136 16.32 -2.53 -10.10
CA ALA A 136 16.32 -3.90 -10.59
C ALA A 136 16.22 -4.03 -12.12
N ASN A 137 15.65 -3.03 -12.81
CA ASN A 137 15.33 -3.14 -14.24
C ASN A 137 15.90 -1.98 -15.06
N LEU A 138 15.66 -0.72 -14.65
CA LEU A 138 16.11 0.43 -15.46
C LEU A 138 17.64 0.55 -15.48
N ILE A 139 18.29 0.51 -14.31
CA ILE A 139 19.74 0.65 -14.23
C ILE A 139 20.45 -0.44 -15.03
N PRO A 140 20.17 -1.75 -14.86
CA PRO A 140 20.79 -2.79 -15.69
C PRO A 140 20.47 -2.66 -17.19
N THR A 141 19.30 -2.14 -17.55
CA THR A 141 18.92 -1.93 -18.96
C THR A 141 19.71 -0.79 -19.59
N ILE A 142 19.98 0.30 -18.87
CA ILE A 142 20.71 1.46 -19.39
C ILE A 142 22.22 1.23 -19.29
N GLN A 143 22.66 0.74 -18.14
CA GLN A 143 24.07 0.50 -17.77
C GLN A 143 24.23 -0.99 -17.44
N PRO A 144 24.38 -1.84 -18.47
CA PRO A 144 24.55 -3.26 -18.25
C PRO A 144 25.90 -3.50 -17.55
N ALA A 145 25.95 -4.48 -16.66
CA ALA A 145 27.20 -4.97 -16.13
C ALA A 145 28.10 -5.41 -17.29
N LYS A 146 29.28 -4.80 -17.44
CA LYS A 146 30.29 -5.30 -18.38
C LYS A 146 30.64 -6.74 -17.99
N PRO A 147 30.75 -7.68 -18.94
CA PRO A 147 31.24 -9.01 -18.63
C PRO A 147 32.58 -8.91 -17.90
N ALA A 148 32.72 -9.71 -16.84
CA ALA A 148 33.93 -9.84 -16.05
C ALA A 148 35.15 -9.96 -16.98
N ALA A 149 36.11 -9.03 -16.85
CA ALA A 149 37.38 -9.15 -17.55
C ALA A 149 38.05 -10.48 -17.15
N ALA A 150 38.66 -11.18 -18.11
CA ALA A 150 39.36 -12.43 -17.86
C ALA A 150 40.38 -12.22 -16.71
N GLY A 151 40.15 -12.88 -15.57
CA GLY A 151 40.96 -12.74 -14.35
C GLY A 151 40.27 -12.05 -13.16
N SER A 152 39.02 -11.62 -13.28
CA SER A 152 38.25 -11.14 -12.11
C SER A 152 37.68 -12.31 -11.29
N SER A 153 37.76 -12.19 -9.96
CA SER A 153 37.31 -13.23 -9.02
C SER A 153 35.88 -13.68 -9.33
N PRO A 154 35.58 -15.00 -9.28
CA PRO A 154 34.23 -15.51 -9.54
C PRO A 154 33.25 -14.94 -8.51
N GLY A 155 32.46 -13.94 -8.94
CA GLY A 155 31.45 -13.29 -8.11
C GLY A 155 31.50 -11.77 -8.03
N ALA A 156 32.51 -11.10 -8.60
CA ALA A 156 32.57 -9.63 -8.64
C ALA A 156 31.51 -9.05 -9.60
N LYS A 157 30.28 -8.87 -9.11
CA LYS A 157 29.24 -8.14 -9.84
C LYS A 157 29.69 -6.68 -9.98
N PRO A 158 29.67 -6.09 -11.19
CA PRO A 158 29.93 -4.66 -11.36
C PRO A 158 28.97 -3.86 -10.47
N VAL A 159 29.55 -3.11 -9.54
CA VAL A 159 28.81 -2.34 -8.55
C VAL A 159 28.41 -1.01 -9.17
N ASN A 160 27.10 -0.81 -9.36
CA ASN A 160 26.56 0.48 -9.80
C ASN A 160 26.26 1.34 -8.55
N PRO A 161 26.95 2.48 -8.31
CA PRO A 161 26.78 3.27 -7.09
C PRO A 161 25.34 3.76 -6.87
N LEU A 162 24.62 4.08 -7.96
CA LEU A 162 23.22 4.50 -7.89
C LEU A 162 22.33 3.31 -7.49
N ALA A 163 22.56 2.12 -8.02
CA ALA A 163 21.82 0.92 -7.63
C ALA A 163 22.05 0.56 -6.15
N GLU A 164 23.26 0.79 -5.62
CA GLU A 164 23.55 0.64 -4.19
C GLU A 164 22.86 1.70 -3.34
N ALA A 165 22.94 2.98 -3.74
CA ALA A 165 22.28 4.07 -3.03
C ALA A 165 20.77 3.84 -2.93
N ILE A 166 20.12 3.40 -4.01
CA ILE A 166 18.70 3.03 -4.00
C ILE A 166 18.45 1.82 -3.08
N GLY A 167 19.34 0.82 -3.11
CA GLY A 167 19.24 -0.35 -2.23
C GLY A 167 19.30 0.04 -0.75
N ASN A 168 20.23 0.94 -0.40
CA ASN A 168 20.39 1.48 0.95
C ASN A 168 19.17 2.33 1.35
N PHE A 169 18.67 3.18 0.46
CA PHE A 169 17.44 3.94 0.69
C PHE A 169 16.27 3.01 1.03
N VAL A 170 16.02 1.98 0.21
CA VAL A 170 14.93 1.03 0.46
C VAL A 170 15.14 0.33 1.81
N LYS A 171 16.34 -0.18 2.08
CA LYS A 171 16.64 -0.88 3.34
C LYS A 171 16.44 0.01 4.57
N THR A 172 16.90 1.26 4.53
CA THR A 172 16.87 2.17 5.66
C THR A 172 15.46 2.67 5.96
N TYR A 173 14.68 3.00 4.93
CA TYR A 173 13.43 3.74 5.12
C TYR A 173 12.16 2.90 4.98
N TYR A 174 12.23 1.66 4.47
CA TYR A 174 11.03 0.86 4.22
C TYR A 174 10.21 0.61 5.48
N ASP A 175 10.82 0.11 6.55
CA ASP A 175 10.10 -0.24 7.77
C ASP A 175 9.48 0.98 8.48
N ALA A 176 10.24 2.07 8.61
CA ALA A 176 9.74 3.33 9.12
C ALA A 176 8.58 3.87 8.26
N SER A 177 8.67 3.75 6.94
CA SER A 177 7.61 4.19 6.03
C SER A 177 6.35 3.32 6.15
N MET A 178 6.47 2.01 6.39
CA MET A 178 5.31 1.14 6.66
C MET A 178 4.61 1.51 7.97
N SER A 179 5.36 1.95 8.98
CA SER A 179 4.79 2.52 10.21
C SER A 179 4.02 3.83 9.92
N VAL A 180 4.58 4.71 9.09
CA VAL A 180 3.89 5.95 8.67
C VAL A 180 2.62 5.63 7.88
N VAL A 181 2.67 4.68 6.93
CA VAL A 181 1.49 4.22 6.19
C VAL A 181 0.39 3.76 7.15
N SER A 182 0.74 2.95 8.14
CA SER A 182 -0.22 2.44 9.13
C SER A 182 -0.87 3.56 9.95
N SER A 183 -0.07 4.54 10.39
CA SER A 183 -0.60 5.73 11.07
C SER A 183 -1.49 6.58 10.17
N LEU A 184 -1.15 6.73 8.89
CA LEU A 184 -1.99 7.43 7.90
C LEU A 184 -3.30 6.69 7.63
N GLU A 185 -3.26 5.36 7.57
CA GLU A 185 -4.45 4.54 7.39
C GLU A 185 -5.43 4.74 8.56
N ILE A 186 -4.92 4.73 9.81
CA ILE A 186 -5.73 4.99 11.01
C ILE A 186 -6.22 6.43 11.06
N LEU A 187 -5.37 7.42 10.76
CA LEU A 187 -5.75 8.83 10.71
C LEU A 187 -6.87 9.07 9.70
N LEU A 188 -6.83 8.40 8.54
CA LEU A 188 -7.89 8.48 7.55
C LEU A 188 -9.20 7.88 8.08
N TRP A 189 -9.15 6.77 8.82
CA TRP A 189 -10.33 6.20 9.47
C TRP A 189 -10.93 7.18 10.48
N VAL A 190 -10.12 7.77 11.35
CA VAL A 190 -10.57 8.80 12.32
C VAL A 190 -11.20 9.99 11.60
N ARG A 191 -10.59 10.48 10.52
CA ARG A 191 -11.12 11.59 9.74
C ARG A 191 -12.48 11.27 9.12
N LEU A 192 -12.70 10.03 8.65
CA LEU A 192 -13.98 9.56 8.13
C LEU A 192 -15.01 9.39 9.24
N LEU A 193 -14.61 8.89 10.41
CA LEU A 193 -15.49 8.77 11.58
C LEU A 193 -16.02 10.15 12.01
N LEU A 194 -15.14 11.15 12.10
CA LEU A 194 -15.55 12.53 12.38
C LEU A 194 -16.48 13.07 11.28
N ALA A 195 -16.23 12.76 10.01
CA ALA A 195 -17.13 13.13 8.92
C ALA A 195 -18.52 12.48 9.04
N ALA A 196 -18.59 11.24 9.56
CA ALA A 196 -19.83 10.50 9.77
C ALA A 196 -20.63 11.06 10.95
N ILE A 197 -19.97 11.34 12.07
CA ILE A 197 -20.57 11.98 13.25
C ILE A 197 -21.13 13.36 12.89
N LEU A 198 -20.43 14.10 12.02
CA LEU A 198 -20.89 15.40 11.50
C LEU A 198 -21.86 15.29 10.31
N PHE A 199 -22.38 14.08 10.00
CA PHE A 199 -23.35 13.81 8.93
C PHE A 199 -22.97 14.38 7.54
N GLN A 200 -21.67 14.43 7.23
CA GLN A 200 -21.20 14.87 5.92
C GLN A 200 -21.71 13.93 4.82
N ARG A 201 -21.98 14.46 3.62
CA ARG A 201 -22.56 13.67 2.53
C ARG A 201 -21.67 12.46 2.18
N ARG A 202 -22.27 11.25 2.15
CA ARG A 202 -21.63 9.95 1.85
C ARG A 202 -20.61 9.46 2.88
N SER A 203 -20.39 10.16 4.00
CA SER A 203 -19.38 9.78 4.99
C SER A 203 -19.67 8.44 5.66
N TRP A 204 -20.94 8.11 5.92
CA TRP A 204 -21.33 6.80 6.48
C TRP A 204 -20.98 5.62 5.57
N ILE A 205 -21.19 5.76 4.26
CA ILE A 205 -20.83 4.72 3.29
C ILE A 205 -19.30 4.57 3.23
N LEU A 206 -18.57 5.68 3.18
CA LEU A 206 -17.10 5.65 3.17
C LEU A 206 -16.54 5.08 4.48
N LEU A 207 -17.14 5.43 5.62
CA LEU A 207 -16.76 4.89 6.92
C LEU A 207 -16.96 3.37 6.95
N ALA A 208 -18.10 2.85 6.48
CA ALA A 208 -18.36 1.42 6.45
C ALA A 208 -17.33 0.67 5.57
N LEU A 209 -17.12 1.13 4.33
CA LEU A 209 -16.15 0.54 3.41
C LEU A 209 -14.72 0.59 3.95
N TYR A 210 -14.32 1.75 4.48
CA TYR A 210 -12.97 1.95 5.02
C TYR A 210 -12.76 1.22 6.35
N THR A 211 -13.81 1.00 7.14
CA THR A 211 -13.75 0.15 8.34
C THR A 211 -13.50 -1.30 7.97
N ALA A 212 -14.15 -1.82 6.92
CA ALA A 212 -13.84 -3.16 6.42
C ALA A 212 -12.38 -3.27 5.94
N PHE A 213 -11.89 -2.25 5.22
CA PHE A 213 -10.48 -2.15 4.81
C PHE A 213 -9.54 -2.17 6.02
N ILE A 214 -9.67 -1.26 6.98
CA ILE A 214 -8.76 -1.17 8.12
C ILE A 214 -8.82 -2.42 9.01
N ARG A 215 -10.00 -3.06 9.11
CA ARG A 215 -10.16 -4.32 9.84
C ARG A 215 -9.38 -5.46 9.18
N ALA A 216 -9.42 -5.55 7.86
CA ALA A 216 -8.64 -6.53 7.11
C ALA A 216 -7.13 -6.25 7.24
N ARG A 217 -6.73 -4.97 7.17
CA ARG A 217 -5.35 -4.52 7.41
C ARG A 217 -4.85 -4.86 8.81
N TYR A 218 -5.66 -4.68 9.85
CA TYR A 218 -5.32 -5.06 11.22
C TYR A 218 -5.03 -6.56 11.35
N ALA A 219 -5.75 -7.42 10.61
CA ALA A 219 -5.49 -8.86 10.62
C ALA A 219 -4.18 -9.26 9.92
N GLN A 220 -3.66 -8.42 9.02
CA GLN A 220 -2.59 -8.78 8.09
C GLN A 220 -1.27 -8.05 8.35
N SER A 221 -1.30 -6.91 9.05
CA SER A 221 -0.15 -6.04 9.22
C SER A 221 0.17 -5.80 10.69
N ASN A 222 1.37 -6.22 11.10
CA ASN A 222 1.90 -5.91 12.43
C ASN A 222 2.06 -4.39 12.62
N HIS A 223 2.43 -3.64 11.59
CA HIS A 223 2.53 -2.17 11.66
C HIS A 223 1.19 -1.51 12.02
N VAL A 224 0.08 -2.01 11.47
CA VAL A 224 -1.26 -1.53 11.80
C VAL A 224 -1.63 -1.91 13.23
N GLN A 225 -1.36 -3.14 13.66
CA GLN A 225 -1.59 -3.57 15.05
C GLN A 225 -0.83 -2.69 16.05
N THR A 226 0.46 -2.45 15.80
CA THR A 226 1.30 -1.57 16.62
C THR A 226 0.79 -0.13 16.61
N ALA A 227 0.38 0.40 15.46
CA ALA A 227 -0.14 1.76 15.37
C ALA A 227 -1.46 1.93 16.15
N PHE A 228 -2.35 0.92 16.14
CA PHE A 228 -3.53 0.90 17.01
C PHE A 228 -3.16 0.81 18.49
N GLY A 229 -2.19 -0.02 18.87
CA GLY A 229 -1.71 -0.12 20.24
C GLY A 229 -1.11 1.19 20.76
N ASN A 230 -0.33 1.88 19.92
CA ASN A 230 0.22 3.20 20.24
C ASN A 230 -0.89 4.26 20.40
N LEU A 231 -1.91 4.21 19.54
CA LEU A 231 -3.08 5.10 19.66
C LEU A 231 -3.86 4.82 20.96
N GLU A 232 -4.12 3.55 21.27
CA GLU A 232 -4.78 3.15 22.52
C GLU A 232 -3.99 3.64 23.74
N ALA A 233 -2.68 3.38 23.78
CA ALA A 233 -1.81 3.83 24.88
C ALA A 233 -1.79 5.37 25.02
N HIS A 234 -1.80 6.10 23.90
CA HIS A 234 -1.86 7.56 23.94
C HIS A 234 -3.18 8.06 24.51
N VAL A 235 -4.32 7.51 24.08
CA VAL A 235 -5.63 7.87 24.62
C VAL A 235 -5.75 7.46 26.10
N ASP A 236 -5.28 6.27 26.48
CA ASP A 236 -5.22 5.81 27.87
C ASP A 236 -4.43 6.79 28.75
N SER A 237 -3.30 7.33 28.27
CA SER A 237 -2.51 8.32 29.01
C SER A 237 -3.27 9.63 29.26
N ILE A 238 -4.04 10.10 28.28
CA ILE A 238 -4.85 11.33 28.38
C ILE A 238 -6.05 11.10 29.30
N VAL A 239 -6.73 9.97 29.14
CA VAL A 239 -7.94 9.63 29.89
C VAL A 239 -7.62 9.25 31.34
N GLY A 240 -6.44 8.68 31.58
CA GLY A 240 -5.92 8.33 32.89
C GLY A 240 -5.43 9.52 33.73
N ALA A 241 -5.26 10.71 33.14
CA ALA A 241 -4.88 11.91 33.89
C ALA A 241 -5.89 12.22 35.00
N GLN A 242 -5.39 12.64 36.17
CA GLN A 242 -6.25 12.93 37.33
C GLN A 242 -7.25 14.06 37.07
N THR A 243 -6.93 14.98 36.17
CA THR A 243 -7.76 16.10 35.74
C THR A 243 -8.92 15.69 34.81
N THR A 244 -8.91 14.46 34.29
CA THR A 244 -9.93 14.01 33.33
C THR A 244 -11.21 13.55 34.03
N PRO A 245 -12.40 14.06 33.62
CA PRO A 245 -13.68 13.70 34.24
C PRO A 245 -13.97 12.18 34.23
N PRO A 246 -14.58 11.60 35.28
CA PRO A 246 -14.92 10.17 35.33
C PRO A 246 -15.78 9.67 34.15
N ALA A 247 -16.63 10.55 33.61
CA ALA A 247 -17.44 10.25 32.43
C ALA A 247 -16.57 9.92 31.20
N ALA A 248 -15.48 10.65 30.98
CA ALA A 248 -14.58 10.40 29.84
C ALA A 248 -13.89 9.03 29.95
N ARG A 249 -13.51 8.63 31.18
CA ARG A 249 -12.98 7.27 31.45
C ARG A 249 -14.01 6.20 31.13
N SER A 250 -15.24 6.39 31.59
CA SER A 250 -16.34 5.43 31.36
C SER A 250 -16.67 5.28 29.88
N VAL A 251 -16.70 6.39 29.13
CA VAL A 251 -16.90 6.38 27.68
C VAL A 251 -15.76 5.65 26.98
N TRP A 252 -14.50 5.92 27.36
CA TRP A 252 -13.35 5.28 26.76
C TRP A 252 -13.31 3.76 27.00
N GLU A 253 -13.63 3.30 28.22
CA GLU A 253 -13.79 1.87 28.50
C GLU A 253 -14.91 1.24 27.66
N GLY A 254 -16.03 1.96 27.47
CA GLY A 254 -17.10 1.54 26.56
C GLY A 254 -16.61 1.37 25.12
N VAL A 255 -15.83 2.33 24.62
CA VAL A 255 -15.22 2.26 23.27
C VAL A 255 -14.27 1.07 23.17
N LYS A 256 -13.39 0.85 24.14
CA LYS A 256 -12.47 -0.30 24.16
C LYS A 256 -13.22 -1.63 24.13
N ASN A 257 -14.25 -1.77 24.97
CA ASN A 257 -15.07 -2.98 25.01
C ASN A 257 -15.83 -3.22 23.70
N GLY A 258 -16.41 -2.17 23.12
CA GLY A 258 -17.07 -2.23 21.82
C GLY A 258 -16.11 -2.63 20.70
N ALA A 259 -14.91 -2.06 20.67
CA ALA A 259 -13.87 -2.40 19.69
C ALA A 259 -13.41 -3.86 19.82
N ARG A 260 -13.22 -4.35 21.06
CA ARG A 260 -12.88 -5.76 21.33
C ARG A 260 -13.98 -6.73 20.89
N GLN A 261 -15.24 -6.40 21.18
CA GLN A 261 -16.40 -7.19 20.72
C GLN A 261 -16.50 -7.20 19.20
N PHE A 262 -16.38 -6.04 18.56
CA PHE A 262 -16.38 -5.92 17.10
C PHE A 262 -15.25 -6.74 16.48
N HIS A 263 -14.03 -6.66 17.03
CA HIS A 263 -12.90 -7.47 16.59
C HIS A 263 -13.22 -8.98 16.70
N ALA A 264 -13.78 -9.41 17.83
CA ALA A 264 -14.14 -10.81 18.06
C ALA A 264 -15.25 -11.33 17.14
N MET A 265 -16.22 -10.48 16.76
CA MET A 265 -17.31 -10.83 15.84
C MET A 265 -16.85 -10.90 14.38
N THR A 266 -15.90 -10.05 14.00
CA THR A 266 -15.38 -9.91 12.63
C THR A 266 -14.11 -10.71 12.38
N ASP A 267 -13.70 -11.57 13.31
CA ASP A 267 -12.54 -12.43 13.16
C ASP A 267 -12.83 -13.57 12.17
N VAL A 268 -12.34 -13.38 10.94
CA VAL A 268 -12.51 -14.30 9.80
C VAL A 268 -11.83 -15.65 10.05
N SER A 269 -10.82 -15.71 10.92
CA SER A 269 -10.14 -16.99 11.24
C SER A 269 -11.09 -18.03 11.81
N LYS A 270 -12.15 -17.61 12.53
CA LYS A 270 -13.21 -18.48 13.05
C LYS A 270 -14.04 -19.15 11.96
N TYR A 271 -14.16 -18.51 10.80
CA TYR A 271 -14.98 -18.97 9.68
C TYR A 271 -14.13 -19.68 8.61
N VAL A 272 -12.83 -19.43 8.57
CA VAL A 272 -11.87 -20.08 7.65
C VAL A 272 -11.29 -21.36 8.26
N ASN A 273 -11.06 -21.44 9.58
CA ASN A 273 -10.51 -22.64 10.23
C ASN A 273 -11.50 -23.78 10.47
N ASN A 274 -12.79 -23.63 10.13
CA ASN A 274 -13.72 -24.77 10.08
C ASN A 274 -13.50 -25.66 8.83
N GLY A 275 -12.55 -25.30 7.95
CA GLY A 275 -12.05 -26.16 6.89
C GLY A 275 -10.52 -26.16 6.88
N SER A 276 -9.93 -27.13 7.59
CA SER A 276 -8.50 -27.47 7.60
C SER A 276 -7.60 -26.56 8.45
N ALA A 277 -7.37 -27.00 9.70
CA ALA A 277 -6.21 -26.61 10.49
C ALA A 277 -4.92 -26.84 9.68
N VAL A 278 -4.23 -25.76 9.32
CA VAL A 278 -2.84 -25.83 8.87
C VAL A 278 -1.98 -25.94 10.14
N PRO A 279 -1.22 -27.01 10.34
CA PRO A 279 -0.32 -27.10 11.50
C PRO A 279 0.75 -26.03 11.36
N LYS A 280 0.95 -25.23 12.42
CA LYS A 280 2.15 -24.41 12.57
C LYS A 280 3.36 -25.34 12.46
N LYS A 281 4.18 -25.19 11.42
CA LYS A 281 5.52 -25.77 11.44
C LYS A 281 6.37 -24.97 12.40
N THR A 282 6.62 -25.56 13.56
CA THR A 282 7.85 -25.36 14.33
C THR A 282 9.02 -25.91 13.54
N SER A 283 9.95 -25.03 13.15
CA SER A 283 11.41 -25.20 13.11
C SER A 283 12.03 -23.88 12.70
#